data_AF-A0A9P8IDM7-F1
#
_entry.id   AF-A0A9P8IDM7-F1
#
_cell.length_a   1.000
_cell.length_b   1.000
_cell.length_c   1.000
_cell.angle_alpha   90.00
_cell.angle_beta   90.00
_cell.angle_gamma   90.00
#
_symmetry.space_group_name_H-M   'P 1'
#
loop_
_entity.id
_entity.type
_entity.pdbx_description
1 polymer ?
#
loop_
_entity_poly.entity_id
_entity_poly.type
_entity_poly.pdbx_seq_one_letter_code
_entity_poly.pdbx_strand_id
1 'polypeptide(L)'
;MTVRLDSAPNLRLNSYDPEAFNKLPSISDAVAKFDAIDGDSLVSTSFRELFLRHNMDRTFGLILLHRHFELDQNERLVSYGDTSVPWQLSKISKNIMPSNWLLSGDGAIRPYEFCYTPAMDEATGPNLANSDQQAFFDALIELLHKHKAEGLWGLCRYPGDGFPGRVEITEGRANINLRPEDYPKDMESRTAAWFFSPPLWDQKCNCGCRHQKWPSFKYPGVLEGQQATLTILISSMASTMAPSIKGFHPENIPGIVSDLRLNGTMASFCFGTADRPLSGKQCLIYAVQFPDGATWAVRVPAQANHLPPGAVTAFVEMEVSILKRIETSGFSRSPRLLGYNSGFDNPVGFPYIVSTWVEGTPAEWSDSIPSDRDTRNKFLRQMADITLELADCTQEWRPTTAGTYLTDLIDRKIVRVSNGQLPGIQLRDCFIQRALVPRVVHFPLEMSPFLVSHEDLSPDNIIVDNEYNIKGIIDWGFATLLPLQFAVYFPRILAIEPSQIDAPQPPDVAAFSLAFFQPSAVLQADRRYFTSYLSSRRDSLARSISLVLSTSDVDWRHLVFEAASSKGLHKWVAQRSWLLHGSGNGLQDLSSITLAKEVVKFLAGTVGQKSNLTRERILDAIKIEDDDLQR
;
A
#
# COMPACT_ATOMS: atom_id res chain seq x y z
N MET A 1 -19.49 14.86 -63.67
CA MET A 1 -18.27 14.85 -62.85
C MET A 1 -18.44 13.77 -61.80
N THR A 2 -17.85 12.62 -62.05
CA THR A 2 -17.79 11.49 -61.13
C THR A 2 -16.80 11.85 -60.02
N VAL A 3 -17.31 12.22 -58.85
CA VAL A 3 -16.49 12.40 -57.65
C VAL A 3 -16.07 11.00 -57.22
N ARG A 4 -14.79 10.70 -57.37
CA ARG A 4 -14.16 9.50 -56.80
C ARG A 4 -14.38 9.57 -55.29
N LEU A 5 -15.08 8.58 -54.74
CA LEU A 5 -15.06 8.30 -53.31
C LEU A 5 -13.60 8.13 -52.89
N ASP A 6 -13.21 8.89 -51.88
CA ASP A 6 -11.89 8.88 -51.28
C ASP A 6 -11.44 7.43 -51.03
N SER A 7 -10.17 7.16 -51.35
CA SER A 7 -9.51 5.87 -51.15
C SER A 7 -9.82 5.32 -49.75
N ALA A 8 -10.19 4.04 -49.67
CA ALA A 8 -10.35 3.34 -48.40
C ALA A 8 -9.17 3.64 -47.46
N PRO A 9 -9.42 3.91 -46.16
CA PRO A 9 -8.37 4.29 -45.24
C PRO A 9 -7.31 3.19 -45.17
N ASN A 10 -6.04 3.57 -45.31
CA ASN A 10 -4.93 2.62 -45.18
C ASN A 10 -4.84 2.14 -43.72
N LEU A 11 -5.33 0.91 -43.49
CA LEU A 11 -5.26 0.22 -42.21
C LEU A 11 -3.81 0.09 -41.72
N ARG A 12 -3.59 0.45 -40.45
CA ARG A 12 -2.26 0.35 -39.82
C ARG A 12 -2.33 0.06 -38.34
N LEU A 13 -1.42 -0.79 -37.87
CA LEU A 13 -1.20 -1.06 -36.45
C LEU A 13 -0.22 -0.03 -35.89
N ASN A 14 -0.67 0.73 -34.90
CA ASN A 14 0.13 1.75 -34.24
C ASN A 14 0.48 1.33 -32.80
N SER A 15 1.57 1.88 -32.27
CA SER A 15 1.98 1.65 -30.89
C SER A 15 0.99 2.27 -29.89
N TYR A 16 1.06 1.78 -28.65
CA TYR A 16 0.37 2.38 -27.51
C TYR A 16 0.69 3.87 -27.35
N ASP A 17 -0.32 4.66 -27.00
CA ASP A 17 -0.21 6.08 -26.69
C ASP A 17 -1.06 6.38 -25.43
N PRO A 18 -0.43 6.72 -24.28
CA PRO A 18 -1.16 7.05 -23.05
C PRO A 18 -2.04 8.28 -23.18
N GLU A 19 -1.73 9.24 -24.06
CA GLU A 19 -2.62 10.37 -24.29
C GLU A 19 -3.92 9.95 -24.98
N ALA A 20 -3.85 8.98 -25.89
CA ALA A 20 -5.03 8.44 -26.55
C ALA A 20 -5.97 7.76 -25.54
N PHE A 21 -5.42 7.09 -24.51
CA PHE A 21 -6.19 6.54 -23.40
C PHE A 21 -6.87 7.65 -22.58
N ASN A 22 -6.13 8.68 -22.17
CA ASN A 22 -6.68 9.75 -21.34
C ASN A 22 -7.71 10.63 -22.08
N LYS A 23 -7.69 10.64 -23.42
CA LYS A 23 -8.71 11.29 -24.28
C LYS A 23 -10.02 10.50 -24.39
N LEU A 24 -10.07 9.25 -23.93
CA LEU A 24 -11.31 8.48 -23.91
C LEU A 24 -12.35 9.15 -23.01
N PRO A 25 -13.63 9.09 -23.38
CA PRO A 25 -14.71 9.69 -22.59
C PRO A 25 -14.91 8.96 -21.26
N SER A 26 -15.61 9.61 -20.33
CA SER A 26 -16.21 8.89 -19.22
C SER A 26 -17.26 7.90 -19.75
N ILE A 27 -17.55 6.83 -18.99
CA ILE A 27 -18.63 5.89 -19.38
C ILE A 27 -19.98 6.59 -19.52
N SER A 28 -20.26 7.62 -18.72
CA SER A 28 -21.50 8.40 -18.84
C SER A 28 -21.60 9.12 -20.19
N ASP A 29 -20.50 9.74 -20.63
CA ASP A 29 -20.46 10.45 -21.92
C ASP A 29 -20.47 9.47 -23.10
N ALA A 30 -19.80 8.32 -22.96
CA ALA A 30 -19.81 7.25 -23.95
C ALA A 30 -21.23 6.69 -24.13
N VAL A 31 -21.92 6.44 -23.02
CA VAL A 31 -23.31 5.97 -23.00
C VAL A 31 -24.26 6.99 -23.62
N ALA A 32 -24.10 8.28 -23.32
CA ALA A 32 -24.92 9.32 -23.94
C ALA A 32 -24.76 9.34 -25.48
N LYS A 33 -23.55 9.14 -25.99
CA LYS A 33 -23.29 9.01 -27.44
C LYS A 33 -23.85 7.72 -28.03
N PHE A 34 -23.74 6.61 -27.30
CA PHE A 34 -24.33 5.32 -27.67
C PHE A 34 -25.85 5.41 -27.81
N ASP A 35 -26.54 6.00 -26.84
CA ASP A 35 -27.98 6.17 -26.86
C ASP A 35 -28.41 7.08 -28.04
N ALA A 36 -27.63 8.12 -28.34
CA ALA A 36 -27.93 9.08 -29.41
C ALA A 36 -27.91 8.49 -30.84
N ILE A 37 -27.26 7.34 -31.04
CA ILE A 37 -27.16 6.66 -32.34
C ILE A 37 -27.98 5.37 -32.41
N ASP A 38 -28.87 5.12 -31.44
CA ASP A 38 -29.60 3.86 -31.29
C ASP A 38 -28.66 2.64 -31.24
N GLY A 39 -27.65 2.74 -30.36
CA GLY A 39 -26.57 1.78 -30.29
C GLY A 39 -27.01 0.33 -30.03
N ASP A 40 -28.09 0.10 -29.27
CA ASP A 40 -28.61 -1.24 -29.02
C ASP A 40 -29.09 -1.93 -30.31
N SER A 41 -29.79 -1.18 -31.17
CA SER A 41 -30.21 -1.64 -32.49
C SER A 41 -28.99 -1.93 -33.37
N LEU A 42 -28.00 -1.04 -33.36
CA LEU A 42 -26.78 -1.20 -34.16
C LEU A 42 -25.96 -2.44 -33.74
N VAL A 43 -25.86 -2.69 -32.44
CA VAL A 43 -25.16 -3.87 -31.89
C VAL A 43 -25.91 -5.17 -32.22
N SER A 44 -27.21 -5.21 -31.99
CA SER A 44 -28.03 -6.42 -32.20
C SER A 44 -28.24 -6.80 -33.67
N THR A 45 -28.08 -5.84 -34.59
CA THR A 45 -28.21 -6.04 -36.03
C THR A 45 -26.87 -6.00 -36.75
N SER A 46 -26.35 -4.80 -37.00
CA SER A 46 -25.26 -4.56 -37.96
C SER A 46 -23.91 -5.08 -37.46
N PHE A 47 -23.55 -4.80 -36.20
CA PHE A 47 -22.29 -5.32 -35.65
C PHE A 47 -22.35 -6.84 -35.48
N ARG A 48 -23.45 -7.39 -34.96
CA ARG A 48 -23.61 -8.84 -34.83
C ARG A 48 -23.47 -9.55 -36.18
N GLU A 49 -24.14 -9.05 -37.21
CA GLU A 49 -24.03 -9.62 -38.55
C GLU A 49 -22.61 -9.52 -39.09
N LEU A 50 -21.93 -8.38 -38.90
CA LEU A 50 -20.55 -8.17 -39.33
C LEU A 50 -19.58 -9.17 -38.69
N PHE A 51 -19.62 -9.33 -37.36
CA PHE A 51 -18.72 -10.23 -36.65
C PHE A 51 -18.93 -11.69 -37.07
N LEU A 52 -20.20 -12.12 -37.21
CA LEU A 52 -20.53 -13.49 -37.62
C LEU A 52 -20.17 -13.76 -39.08
N ARG A 53 -20.46 -12.81 -40.00
CA ARG A 53 -20.16 -12.96 -41.43
C ARG A 53 -18.66 -13.09 -41.70
N HIS A 54 -17.84 -12.42 -40.90
CA HIS A 54 -16.38 -12.47 -41.01
C HIS A 54 -15.72 -13.51 -40.07
N ASN A 55 -16.48 -14.33 -39.35
CA ASN A 55 -15.98 -15.31 -38.37
C ASN A 55 -15.08 -14.72 -37.28
N MET A 56 -15.36 -13.50 -36.83
CA MET A 56 -14.57 -12.78 -35.81
C MET A 56 -15.16 -12.89 -34.40
N ASP A 57 -16.31 -13.54 -34.23
CA ASP A 57 -17.08 -13.65 -32.99
C ASP A 57 -16.38 -14.43 -31.86
N ARG A 58 -15.35 -15.23 -32.20
CA ARG A 58 -14.47 -15.93 -31.24
C ARG A 58 -13.05 -15.35 -31.19
N THR A 59 -12.81 -14.24 -31.89
CA THR A 59 -11.52 -13.53 -31.89
C THR A 59 -11.64 -12.23 -31.11
N PHE A 60 -12.69 -11.45 -31.38
CA PHE A 60 -12.94 -10.16 -30.77
C PHE A 60 -14.34 -10.07 -30.16
N GLY A 61 -14.45 -9.26 -29.12
CA GLY A 61 -15.71 -8.63 -28.72
C GLY A 61 -15.73 -7.17 -29.16
N LEU A 62 -16.93 -6.59 -29.18
CA LEU A 62 -17.13 -5.16 -29.38
C LEU A 62 -17.13 -4.48 -28.01
N ILE A 63 -16.38 -3.38 -27.85
CA ILE A 63 -16.33 -2.62 -26.59
C ILE A 63 -16.70 -1.16 -26.83
N LEU A 64 -17.50 -0.60 -25.92
CA LEU A 64 -17.80 0.82 -25.83
C LEU A 64 -16.59 1.52 -25.21
N LEU A 65 -15.95 2.40 -25.96
CA LEU A 65 -14.72 3.07 -25.53
C LEU A 65 -15.00 4.05 -24.40
N HIS A 66 -14.38 3.83 -23.25
CA HIS A 66 -14.41 4.71 -22.10
C HIS A 66 -13.15 4.51 -21.25
N ARG A 67 -12.84 5.48 -20.37
CA ARG A 67 -11.79 5.35 -19.36
C ARG A 67 -12.38 5.28 -17.95
N HIS A 68 -11.66 4.58 -17.09
CA HIS A 68 -11.97 4.43 -15.66
C HIS A 68 -11.35 5.55 -14.81
N PHE A 69 -10.10 5.92 -15.10
CA PHE A 69 -9.32 6.97 -14.43
C PHE A 69 -8.20 7.46 -15.38
N GLU A 70 -7.31 8.34 -14.91
CA GLU A 70 -6.19 8.86 -15.72
C GLU A 70 -4.89 8.06 -15.50
N LEU A 71 -4.13 7.88 -16.58
CA LEU A 71 -2.81 7.25 -16.59
C LEU A 71 -1.70 8.30 -16.72
N ASP A 72 -0.55 8.06 -16.10
CA ASP A 72 0.64 8.88 -16.33
C ASP A 72 1.24 8.56 -17.71
N GLN A 73 2.07 9.48 -18.24
CA GLN A 73 2.70 9.33 -19.56
C GLN A 73 3.55 8.05 -19.72
N ASN A 74 4.00 7.47 -18.61
CA ASN A 74 4.81 6.26 -18.58
C ASN A 74 4.05 5.03 -18.09
N GLU A 75 2.73 5.01 -18.18
CA GLU A 75 1.91 3.90 -17.69
C GLU A 75 1.08 3.23 -18.77
N ARG A 76 0.69 1.98 -18.50
CA ARG A 76 -0.34 1.23 -19.23
C ARG A 76 -1.30 0.64 -18.22
N LEU A 77 -2.58 0.58 -18.54
CA LEU A 77 -3.53 -0.19 -17.75
C LEU A 77 -3.33 -1.67 -18.05
N VAL A 78 -2.90 -2.44 -17.05
CA VAL A 78 -2.62 -3.87 -17.18
C VAL A 78 -3.52 -4.66 -16.24
N SER A 79 -4.24 -5.64 -16.79
CA SER A 79 -5.04 -6.59 -16.03
C SER A 79 -4.25 -7.82 -15.60
N TYR A 80 -4.48 -8.28 -14.37
CA TYR A 80 -4.05 -9.57 -13.87
C TYR A 80 -5.13 -10.16 -12.96
N GLY A 81 -5.69 -11.31 -13.35
CA GLY A 81 -6.91 -11.83 -12.74
C GLY A 81 -8.07 -10.87 -12.97
N ASP A 82 -8.81 -10.55 -11.90
CA ASP A 82 -10.01 -9.71 -11.96
C ASP A 82 -9.73 -8.21 -11.81
N THR A 83 -8.46 -7.79 -11.70
CA THR A 83 -8.11 -6.37 -11.45
C THR A 83 -7.18 -5.81 -12.51
N SER A 84 -7.43 -4.57 -12.92
CA SER A 84 -6.58 -3.79 -13.81
C SER A 84 -6.02 -2.56 -13.11
N VAL A 85 -4.70 -2.37 -13.16
CA VAL A 85 -3.98 -1.26 -12.50
C VAL A 85 -2.90 -0.66 -13.41
N PRO A 86 -2.50 0.61 -13.22
CA PRO A 86 -1.40 1.23 -13.94
C PRO A 86 -0.07 0.49 -13.68
N TRP A 87 0.58 0.04 -14.76
CA TRP A 87 1.94 -0.50 -14.72
C TRP A 87 2.87 0.41 -15.53
N GLN A 88 4.08 0.62 -15.02
CA GLN A 88 5.07 1.49 -15.65
C GLN A 88 5.68 0.84 -16.91
N LEU A 89 5.81 1.61 -18.00
CA LEU A 89 6.39 1.19 -19.28
C LEU A 89 7.82 0.65 -19.15
N SER A 90 8.57 1.13 -18.15
CA SER A 90 9.93 0.66 -17.86
C SER A 90 10.01 -0.77 -17.30
N LYS A 91 8.87 -1.35 -16.89
CA LYS A 91 8.74 -2.70 -16.34
C LYS A 91 8.11 -3.70 -17.32
N ILE A 92 8.07 -3.37 -18.62
CA ILE A 92 7.43 -4.22 -19.63
C ILE A 92 8.21 -5.53 -19.79
N SER A 93 7.66 -6.59 -19.19
CA SER A 93 8.03 -7.95 -19.52
C SER A 93 7.37 -8.37 -20.83
N LYS A 94 7.96 -9.36 -21.51
CA LYS A 94 7.37 -10.00 -22.69
C LYS A 94 5.99 -10.63 -22.45
N ASN A 95 5.59 -10.78 -21.17
CA ASN A 95 4.34 -11.40 -20.74
C ASN A 95 3.16 -10.41 -20.69
N ILE A 96 3.36 -9.13 -21.02
CA ILE A 96 2.27 -8.14 -21.11
C ILE A 96 1.82 -8.05 -22.56
N MET A 97 0.56 -8.40 -22.81
CA MET A 97 -0.02 -8.45 -24.15
C MET A 97 -1.19 -7.48 -24.26
N PRO A 98 -1.43 -6.85 -25.43
CA PRO A 98 -2.64 -6.08 -25.65
C PRO A 98 -3.90 -6.92 -25.47
N SER A 99 -4.90 -6.36 -24.81
CA SER A 99 -6.22 -6.98 -24.62
C SER A 99 -7.33 -6.20 -25.31
N ASN A 100 -7.23 -4.87 -25.39
CA ASN A 100 -8.23 -4.01 -25.99
C ASN A 100 -7.60 -2.99 -26.96
N TRP A 101 -8.32 -2.67 -28.05
CA TRP A 101 -7.86 -1.80 -29.12
C TRP A 101 -8.88 -0.72 -29.48
N LEU A 102 -8.38 0.50 -29.67
CA LEU A 102 -9.15 1.61 -30.24
C LEU A 102 -9.02 1.58 -31.76
N LEU A 103 -10.10 1.95 -32.43
CA LEU A 103 -10.15 2.15 -33.88
C LEU A 103 -10.39 3.63 -34.17
N SER A 104 -9.44 4.24 -34.87
CA SER A 104 -9.57 5.60 -35.35
C SER A 104 -10.20 5.60 -36.75
N GLY A 105 -11.04 6.61 -37.07
CA GLY A 105 -11.66 6.73 -38.40
C GLY A 105 -10.68 6.90 -39.56
N ASP A 106 -9.41 7.21 -39.27
CA ASP A 106 -8.32 7.29 -40.25
C ASP A 106 -7.65 5.92 -40.53
N GLY A 107 -8.20 4.82 -40.01
CA GLY A 107 -7.69 3.45 -40.21
C GLY A 107 -6.60 3.01 -39.23
N ALA A 108 -6.25 3.83 -38.24
CA ALA A 108 -5.29 3.43 -37.22
C ALA A 108 -5.93 2.58 -36.11
N ILE A 109 -5.35 1.41 -35.86
CA ILE A 109 -5.70 0.51 -34.77
C ILE A 109 -4.60 0.59 -33.71
N ARG A 110 -4.94 0.96 -32.46
CA ARG A 110 -3.97 1.08 -31.36
C ARG A 110 -4.41 0.26 -30.16
N PRO A 111 -3.51 -0.49 -29.50
CA PRO A 111 -3.82 -1.07 -28.20
C PRO A 111 -3.97 0.06 -27.17
N TYR A 112 -4.89 -0.10 -26.21
CA TYR A 112 -5.06 0.87 -25.11
C TYR A 112 -5.16 0.23 -23.73
N GLU A 113 -5.53 -1.05 -23.64
CA GLU A 113 -5.43 -1.85 -22.42
C GLU A 113 -4.70 -3.16 -22.68
N PHE A 114 -4.13 -3.72 -21.62
CA PHE A 114 -3.23 -4.86 -21.66
C PHE A 114 -3.60 -5.87 -20.57
N CYS A 115 -3.15 -7.11 -20.75
CA CYS A 115 -3.22 -8.15 -19.74
C CYS A 115 -1.84 -8.79 -19.52
N TYR A 116 -1.55 -9.21 -18.31
CA TYR A 116 -0.40 -10.06 -18.02
C TYR A 116 -0.77 -11.54 -18.21
N THR A 117 -0.03 -12.24 -19.08
CA THR A 117 -0.13 -13.69 -19.26
C THR A 117 1.26 -14.34 -19.26
N PRO A 118 1.52 -15.33 -18.38
CA PRO A 118 2.82 -16.01 -18.34
C PRO A 118 3.09 -16.90 -19.57
N ALA A 119 2.07 -17.21 -20.37
CA ALA A 119 2.20 -17.90 -21.65
C ALA A 119 1.89 -16.93 -22.79
N MET A 120 2.82 -16.77 -23.74
CA MET A 120 2.58 -16.02 -24.97
C MET A 120 1.59 -16.78 -25.84
N ASP A 121 0.43 -16.17 -26.07
CA ASP A 121 -0.53 -16.60 -27.09
C ASP A 121 -0.43 -15.59 -28.24
N GLU A 122 0.56 -15.78 -29.13
CA GLU A 122 0.90 -14.83 -30.20
C GLU A 122 -0.24 -14.61 -31.22
N ALA A 123 -1.33 -15.39 -31.15
CA ALA A 123 -2.35 -15.47 -32.20
C ALA A 123 -3.63 -14.63 -31.99
N THR A 124 -3.77 -13.88 -30.89
CA THR A 124 -5.09 -13.35 -30.47
C THR A 124 -5.31 -11.84 -30.61
N GLY A 125 -4.49 -11.13 -31.39
CA GLY A 125 -4.64 -9.70 -31.65
C GLY A 125 -4.91 -9.36 -33.12
N PRO A 126 -5.14 -8.07 -33.46
CA PRO A 126 -5.24 -7.60 -34.83
C PRO A 126 -4.00 -7.96 -35.66
N ASN A 127 -4.21 -8.69 -36.76
CA ASN A 127 -3.19 -9.11 -37.70
C ASN A 127 -3.62 -8.73 -39.12
N LEU A 128 -3.16 -7.57 -39.60
CA LEU A 128 -3.50 -7.05 -40.93
C LEU A 128 -2.90 -7.84 -42.10
N ALA A 129 -2.00 -8.81 -41.84
CA ALA A 129 -1.54 -9.74 -42.86
C ALA A 129 -2.53 -10.89 -43.11
N ASN A 130 -3.51 -11.07 -42.21
CA ASN A 130 -4.60 -12.02 -42.41
C ASN A 130 -5.71 -11.35 -43.24
N SER A 131 -6.02 -11.91 -44.41
CA SER A 131 -7.00 -11.34 -45.34
C SER A 131 -8.42 -11.24 -44.76
N ASP A 132 -8.81 -12.17 -43.88
CA ASP A 132 -10.14 -12.19 -43.28
C ASP A 132 -10.28 -11.08 -42.23
N GLN A 133 -9.23 -10.89 -41.41
CA GLN A 133 -9.18 -9.76 -40.48
C GLN A 133 -9.10 -8.43 -41.22
N GLN A 134 -8.31 -8.34 -42.29
CA GLN A 134 -8.23 -7.12 -43.10
C GLN A 134 -9.61 -6.75 -43.67
N ALA A 135 -10.31 -7.70 -44.29
CA ALA A 135 -11.66 -7.48 -44.81
C ALA A 135 -12.67 -7.11 -43.71
N PHE A 136 -12.53 -7.70 -42.51
CA PHE A 136 -13.34 -7.32 -41.35
C PHE A 136 -13.10 -5.89 -40.91
N PHE A 137 -11.83 -5.45 -40.80
CA PHE A 137 -11.49 -4.09 -40.38
C PHE A 137 -11.95 -3.04 -41.39
N ASP A 138 -11.82 -3.32 -42.70
CA ASP A 138 -12.33 -2.45 -43.76
C ASP A 138 -13.85 -2.26 -43.64
N ALA A 139 -14.59 -3.36 -43.49
CA ALA A 139 -16.04 -3.34 -43.33
C ALA A 139 -16.47 -2.70 -42.00
N LEU A 140 -15.70 -2.88 -40.92
CA LEU A 140 -15.95 -2.27 -39.62
C LEU A 140 -15.80 -0.75 -39.70
N ILE A 141 -14.75 -0.23 -40.33
CA ILE A 141 -14.56 1.22 -40.49
C ILE A 141 -15.65 1.83 -41.37
N GLU A 142 -16.01 1.17 -42.47
CA GLU A 142 -17.12 1.62 -43.31
C GLU A 142 -18.43 1.69 -42.51
N LEU A 143 -18.70 0.69 -41.67
CA LEU A 143 -19.88 0.68 -40.80
C LEU A 143 -19.83 1.82 -39.78
N LEU A 144 -18.69 2.08 -39.15
CA LEU A 144 -18.51 3.19 -38.20
C LEU A 144 -18.76 4.54 -38.87
N HIS A 145 -18.20 4.77 -40.07
CA HIS A 145 -18.41 6.00 -40.85
C HIS A 145 -19.88 6.18 -41.25
N LYS A 146 -20.52 5.12 -41.74
CA LYS A 146 -21.92 5.13 -42.17
C LYS A 146 -22.86 5.57 -41.04
N HIS A 147 -22.57 5.16 -39.81
CA HIS A 147 -23.39 5.46 -38.64
C HIS A 147 -22.87 6.62 -37.78
N LYS A 148 -21.82 7.33 -38.22
CA LYS A 148 -21.17 8.44 -37.48
C LYS A 148 -20.77 8.04 -36.06
N ALA A 149 -20.25 6.82 -35.91
CA ALA A 149 -19.94 6.18 -34.64
C ALA A 149 -18.42 6.10 -34.37
N GLU A 150 -17.61 6.90 -35.06
CA GLU A 150 -16.16 6.94 -34.91
C GLU A 150 -15.75 7.35 -33.49
N GLY A 151 -14.75 6.66 -32.93
CA GLY A 151 -14.25 6.93 -31.58
C GLY A 151 -15.20 6.54 -30.45
N LEU A 152 -16.36 5.96 -30.76
CA LEU A 152 -17.27 5.37 -29.77
C LEU A 152 -16.97 3.90 -29.50
N TRP A 153 -16.48 3.19 -30.52
CA TRP A 153 -16.34 1.74 -30.52
C TRP A 153 -14.88 1.29 -30.63
N GLY A 154 -14.55 0.22 -29.91
CA GLY A 154 -13.28 -0.48 -29.97
C GLY A 154 -13.48 -1.99 -30.05
N LEU A 155 -12.38 -2.72 -29.99
CA LEU A 155 -12.38 -4.17 -29.88
C LEU A 155 -11.74 -4.60 -28.56
N CYS A 156 -12.29 -5.66 -27.97
CA CYS A 156 -11.70 -6.36 -26.84
C CYS A 156 -11.41 -7.81 -27.23
N ARG A 157 -10.47 -8.45 -26.53
CA ARG A 157 -10.17 -9.87 -26.75
C ARG A 157 -11.38 -10.74 -26.37
N TYR A 158 -11.62 -11.79 -27.14
CA TYR A 158 -12.60 -12.82 -26.79
C TYR A 158 -12.28 -13.46 -25.43
N PRO A 159 -13.22 -13.52 -24.47
CA PRO A 159 -12.95 -13.97 -23.10
C PRO A 159 -12.98 -15.50 -22.93
N GLY A 160 -13.37 -16.25 -23.97
CA GLY A 160 -13.55 -17.70 -23.91
C GLY A 160 -14.99 -18.12 -23.59
N ASP A 161 -15.36 -19.33 -24.01
CA ASP A 161 -16.74 -19.85 -23.93
C ASP A 161 -17.27 -20.02 -22.50
N GLY A 162 -16.37 -20.09 -21.50
CA GLY A 162 -16.71 -20.23 -20.09
C GLY A 162 -16.88 -18.90 -19.35
N PHE A 163 -16.90 -17.77 -20.06
CA PHE A 163 -16.93 -16.44 -19.46
C PHE A 163 -18.28 -16.14 -18.78
N PRO A 164 -18.35 -16.01 -17.44
CA PRO A 164 -19.63 -15.90 -16.74
C PRO A 164 -20.32 -14.52 -16.86
N GLY A 165 -19.76 -13.59 -17.63
CA GLY A 165 -20.08 -12.15 -17.52
C GLY A 165 -19.28 -11.48 -16.41
N ARG A 166 -19.25 -10.13 -16.42
CA ARG A 166 -18.62 -9.34 -15.34
C ARG A 166 -19.21 -7.94 -15.23
N VAL A 167 -19.03 -7.31 -14.08
CA VAL A 167 -19.37 -5.90 -13.85
C VAL A 167 -18.14 -5.15 -13.34
N GLU A 168 -17.68 -4.18 -14.13
CA GLU A 168 -16.52 -3.34 -13.85
C GLU A 168 -16.87 -2.20 -12.90
N ILE A 169 -16.10 -2.07 -11.82
CA ILE A 169 -16.15 -0.95 -10.87
C ILE A 169 -14.76 -0.33 -10.73
N THR A 170 -14.69 0.93 -10.36
CA THR A 170 -13.42 1.65 -10.19
C THR A 170 -13.28 2.17 -8.77
N GLU A 171 -12.17 1.83 -8.12
CA GLU A 171 -11.78 2.32 -6.81
C GLU A 171 -10.36 2.90 -6.89
N GLY A 172 -10.22 4.21 -6.69
CA GLY A 172 -8.95 4.91 -6.90
C GLY A 172 -8.41 4.71 -8.33
N ARG A 173 -7.20 4.14 -8.44
CA ARG A 173 -6.54 3.80 -9.72
C ARG A 173 -6.59 2.29 -10.02
N ALA A 174 -7.63 1.60 -9.55
CA ALA A 174 -7.86 0.19 -9.84
C ALA A 174 -9.25 0.00 -10.46
N ASN A 175 -9.30 -0.72 -11.59
CA ASN A 175 -10.55 -1.21 -12.19
C ASN A 175 -10.73 -2.68 -11.80
N ILE A 176 -11.83 -3.01 -11.15
CA ILE A 176 -12.11 -4.32 -10.55
C ILE A 176 -13.30 -4.95 -11.28
N ASN A 177 -13.13 -6.18 -11.74
CA ASN A 177 -14.17 -6.98 -12.39
C ASN A 177 -14.89 -7.83 -11.34
N LEU A 178 -16.10 -7.45 -10.97
CA LEU A 178 -16.97 -8.25 -10.12
C LEU A 178 -17.69 -9.31 -10.96
N ARG A 179 -18.06 -10.43 -10.33
CA ARG A 179 -19.03 -11.34 -10.93
C ARG A 179 -20.40 -10.67 -10.98
N PRO A 180 -21.26 -10.96 -11.97
CA PRO A 180 -22.59 -10.37 -12.04
C PRO A 180 -23.45 -10.62 -10.78
N GLU A 181 -23.22 -11.74 -10.09
CA GLU A 181 -23.88 -12.10 -8.82
C GLU A 181 -23.44 -11.25 -7.62
N ASP A 182 -22.21 -10.73 -7.66
CA ASP A 182 -21.62 -9.91 -6.58
C ASP A 182 -21.97 -8.41 -6.74
N TYR A 183 -22.48 -8.01 -7.90
CA TYR A 183 -22.85 -6.62 -8.16
C TYR A 183 -24.20 -6.27 -7.48
N PRO A 184 -24.30 -5.15 -6.73
CA PRO A 184 -25.53 -4.78 -6.04
C PRO A 184 -26.71 -4.64 -7.02
N LYS A 185 -27.82 -5.33 -6.73
CA LYS A 185 -29.00 -5.38 -7.62
C LYS A 185 -29.72 -4.04 -7.75
N ASP A 186 -29.52 -3.15 -6.79
CA ASP A 186 -30.08 -1.80 -6.72
C ASP A 186 -29.22 -0.76 -7.44
N MET A 187 -28.04 -1.14 -7.93
CA MET A 187 -27.16 -0.26 -8.69
C MET A 187 -27.30 -0.45 -10.19
N GLU A 188 -27.29 0.66 -10.91
CA GLU A 188 -27.34 0.66 -12.36
C GLU A 188 -25.94 0.46 -12.94
N SER A 189 -25.80 -0.57 -13.78
CA SER A 189 -24.65 -0.74 -14.67
C SER A 189 -25.09 -0.60 -16.12
N ARG A 190 -24.15 -0.26 -17.01
CA ARG A 190 -24.40 -0.18 -18.46
C ARG A 190 -23.52 -1.18 -19.18
N THR A 191 -24.05 -1.83 -20.21
CA THR A 191 -23.24 -2.73 -21.02
C THR A 191 -22.10 -1.95 -21.68
N ALA A 192 -20.89 -2.44 -21.47
CA ALA A 192 -19.67 -1.88 -21.99
C ALA A 192 -19.01 -2.79 -23.02
N ALA A 193 -19.23 -4.10 -22.98
CA ALA A 193 -18.76 -5.01 -24.04
C ALA A 193 -19.77 -6.10 -24.40
N TRP A 194 -19.76 -6.49 -25.68
CA TRP A 194 -20.64 -7.47 -26.29
C TRP A 194 -19.83 -8.55 -26.99
N PHE A 195 -20.28 -9.80 -26.84
CA PHE A 195 -19.69 -10.98 -27.48
C PHE A 195 -20.77 -11.69 -28.29
N PHE A 196 -20.44 -12.05 -29.53
CA PHE A 196 -21.44 -12.52 -30.50
C PHE A 196 -21.49 -14.04 -30.64
N SER A 197 -20.53 -14.78 -30.06
CA SER A 197 -20.53 -16.24 -30.04
C SER A 197 -21.54 -16.78 -29.02
N PRO A 198 -22.26 -17.88 -29.31
CA PRO A 198 -23.04 -18.59 -28.29
C PRO A 198 -22.13 -19.27 -27.25
N PRO A 199 -22.45 -19.25 -25.93
CA PRO A 199 -23.64 -18.68 -25.28
C PRO A 199 -23.47 -17.22 -24.81
N LEU A 200 -22.38 -16.55 -25.17
CA LEU A 200 -21.96 -15.28 -24.56
C LEU A 200 -22.82 -14.06 -24.91
N TRP A 201 -23.78 -14.21 -25.83
CA TRP A 201 -24.73 -13.16 -26.19
C TRP A 201 -25.45 -12.57 -24.97
N ASP A 202 -25.76 -13.42 -23.99
CA ASP A 202 -26.41 -13.02 -22.74
C ASP A 202 -25.40 -12.70 -21.62
N GLN A 203 -24.12 -13.06 -21.80
CA GLN A 203 -23.04 -12.92 -20.81
C GLN A 203 -22.15 -11.72 -21.17
N LYS A 204 -22.67 -10.53 -20.87
CA LYS A 204 -22.07 -9.24 -21.22
C LYS A 204 -21.04 -8.78 -20.18
N CYS A 205 -20.16 -7.84 -20.58
CA CYS A 205 -19.43 -7.02 -19.62
C CYS A 205 -20.21 -5.73 -19.40
N ASN A 206 -20.59 -5.46 -18.15
CA ASN A 206 -21.20 -4.20 -17.76
C ASN A 206 -20.16 -3.34 -17.02
N CYS A 207 -20.36 -2.03 -17.03
CA CYS A 207 -19.58 -1.06 -16.28
C CYS A 207 -20.52 -0.27 -15.36
N GLY A 208 -20.22 -0.29 -14.07
CA GLY A 208 -20.93 0.42 -13.00
C GLY A 208 -20.26 1.74 -12.59
N CYS A 209 -19.22 2.17 -13.30
CA CYS A 209 -18.50 3.40 -12.97
C CYS A 209 -19.40 4.61 -13.24
N ARG A 210 -19.62 5.51 -12.28
CA ARG A 210 -20.24 6.83 -12.53
C ARG A 210 -19.34 7.91 -11.94
N HIS A 211 -19.37 9.11 -12.54
CA HIS A 211 -18.88 10.34 -11.91
C HIS A 211 -19.75 10.79 -10.70
N GLN A 212 -20.65 9.92 -10.23
CA GLN A 212 -21.33 10.06 -8.97
C GLN A 212 -20.61 9.18 -7.96
N LYS A 213 -20.31 9.76 -6.79
CA LYS A 213 -20.00 9.01 -5.56
C LYS A 213 -20.86 7.75 -5.55
N TRP A 214 -20.23 6.59 -5.38
CA TRP A 214 -20.94 5.37 -5.01
C TRP A 214 -22.00 5.75 -3.97
N PRO A 215 -23.28 5.41 -4.16
CA PRO A 215 -24.28 5.71 -3.15
C PRO A 215 -23.77 5.09 -1.85
N SER A 216 -23.48 5.93 -0.86
CA SER A 216 -23.42 5.47 0.52
C SER A 216 -24.71 4.71 0.74
N PHE A 217 -24.60 3.42 1.05
CA PHE A 217 -25.72 2.53 1.32
C PHE A 217 -26.70 3.24 2.26
N LYS A 218 -27.78 3.78 1.71
CA LYS A 218 -28.91 4.27 2.50
C LYS A 218 -29.81 3.07 2.74
N TYR A 219 -29.69 2.48 3.92
CA TYR A 219 -30.71 1.56 4.42
C TYR A 219 -32.08 2.28 4.40
N PRO A 220 -33.10 1.75 3.70
CA PRO A 220 -34.43 2.29 3.79
C PRO A 220 -35.06 1.87 5.12
N GLY A 221 -35.19 2.84 6.02
CA GLY A 221 -36.18 2.84 7.09
C GLY A 221 -35.72 2.28 8.43
N VAL A 222 -35.05 3.09 9.23
CA VAL A 222 -35.29 3.20 10.69
C VAL A 222 -35.05 4.66 11.10
N LEU A 223 -35.88 5.11 12.03
CA LEU A 223 -36.12 6.48 12.50
C LEU A 223 -34.88 7.28 12.94
N GLU A 224 -35.02 8.61 12.87
CA GLU A 224 -34.06 9.64 13.21
C GLU A 224 -33.38 9.47 14.60
N GLY A 225 -32.07 9.72 14.61
CA GLY A 225 -31.29 10.04 15.82
C GLY A 225 -30.29 8.96 16.23
N GLN A 226 -29.00 9.28 16.15
CA GLN A 226 -27.85 8.60 16.77
C GLN A 226 -26.99 7.57 15.99
N GLN A 227 -27.11 7.41 14.66
CA GLN A 227 -26.26 6.45 13.91
C GLN A 227 -25.49 6.99 12.70
N ALA A 228 -25.43 8.30 12.47
CA ALA A 228 -24.78 8.87 11.28
C ALA A 228 -23.23 8.85 11.30
N THR A 229 -22.59 8.50 12.43
CA THR A 229 -21.12 8.56 12.57
C THR A 229 -20.41 7.25 12.21
N LEU A 230 -21.14 6.18 11.87
CA LEU A 230 -20.59 4.82 11.94
C LEU A 230 -20.55 4.01 10.64
N THR A 231 -21.17 4.48 9.55
CA THR A 231 -21.15 3.75 8.25
C THR A 231 -19.91 4.08 7.40
N ILE A 232 -19.14 5.11 7.75
CA ILE A 232 -17.89 5.50 7.07
C ILE A 232 -16.69 4.64 7.54
N LEU A 233 -16.83 3.91 8.65
CA LEU A 233 -15.80 3.09 9.31
C LEU A 233 -15.20 1.95 8.47
N ILE A 234 -15.79 1.57 7.34
CA ILE A 234 -15.39 0.37 6.58
C ILE A 234 -14.50 0.71 5.36
N SER A 235 -14.40 1.98 4.94
CA SER A 235 -13.70 2.34 3.70
C SER A 235 -12.18 2.48 3.85
N SER A 236 -11.66 2.75 5.05
CA SER A 236 -10.23 3.01 5.27
C SER A 236 -9.47 1.82 5.89
N MET A 237 -10.15 0.70 6.14
CA MET A 237 -9.52 -0.57 6.50
C MET A 237 -10.05 -1.61 5.53
N ALA A 238 -9.17 -2.20 4.71
CA ALA A 238 -9.57 -3.20 3.72
C ALA A 238 -10.39 -4.31 4.39
N SER A 239 -11.70 -4.35 4.16
CA SER A 239 -12.55 -5.42 4.66
C SER A 239 -12.26 -6.66 3.82
N THR A 240 -11.85 -7.76 4.45
CA THR A 240 -11.57 -9.02 3.76
C THR A 240 -12.66 -10.03 4.09
N MET A 241 -13.09 -10.85 3.13
CA MET A 241 -13.93 -12.00 3.47
C MET A 241 -13.18 -12.89 4.46
N ALA A 242 -13.86 -13.36 5.50
CA ALA A 242 -13.25 -14.24 6.50
C ALA A 242 -12.59 -15.44 5.79
N PRO A 243 -11.25 -15.59 5.86
CA PRO A 243 -10.58 -16.72 5.21
C PRO A 243 -11.03 -18.02 5.88
N SER A 244 -11.29 -19.06 5.09
CA SER A 244 -11.54 -20.41 5.60
C SER A 244 -10.24 -21.00 6.16
N ILE A 245 -9.89 -20.60 7.37
CA ILE A 245 -8.74 -21.12 8.12
C ILE A 245 -9.23 -22.32 8.91
N LYS A 246 -8.64 -23.47 8.67
CA LYS A 246 -9.00 -24.72 9.35
C LYS A 246 -8.84 -24.57 10.86
N GLY A 247 -9.92 -24.80 11.61
CA GLY A 247 -9.94 -24.73 13.08
C GLY A 247 -10.09 -23.32 13.65
N PHE A 248 -10.27 -22.30 12.81
CA PHE A 248 -10.61 -20.95 13.24
C PHE A 248 -12.14 -20.79 13.30
N HIS A 249 -12.64 -20.38 14.46
CA HIS A 249 -14.07 -20.30 14.79
C HIS A 249 -14.46 -18.88 15.21
N PRO A 250 -14.54 -17.92 14.27
CA PRO A 250 -14.88 -16.53 14.58
C PRO A 250 -16.28 -16.40 15.21
N GLU A 251 -17.21 -17.31 14.93
CA GLU A 251 -18.55 -17.35 15.52
C GLU A 251 -18.55 -17.38 17.05
N ASN A 252 -17.46 -17.83 17.67
CA ASN A 252 -17.31 -17.91 19.12
C ASN A 252 -16.80 -16.61 19.77
N ILE A 253 -16.44 -15.59 18.97
CA ILE A 253 -15.94 -14.29 19.44
C ILE A 253 -16.91 -13.58 20.42
N PRO A 254 -18.22 -13.49 20.14
CA PRO A 254 -19.14 -12.86 21.09
C PRO A 254 -19.19 -13.56 22.45
N GLY A 255 -19.05 -14.89 22.47
CA GLY A 255 -18.99 -15.69 23.70
C GLY A 255 -17.77 -15.32 24.55
N ILE A 256 -16.57 -15.38 23.98
CA ILE A 256 -15.33 -15.08 24.73
C ILE A 256 -15.29 -13.62 25.23
N VAL A 257 -15.91 -12.68 24.50
CA VAL A 257 -15.97 -11.27 24.93
C VAL A 257 -16.99 -11.10 26.05
N SER A 258 -18.12 -11.81 25.98
CA SER A 258 -19.13 -11.79 27.03
C SER A 258 -18.58 -12.32 28.36
N ASP A 259 -17.74 -13.37 28.31
CA ASP A 259 -17.10 -13.94 29.50
C ASP A 259 -16.13 -12.97 30.20
N LEU A 260 -15.54 -12.02 29.45
CA LEU A 260 -14.68 -10.97 30.00
C LEU A 260 -15.47 -9.84 30.68
N ARG A 261 -16.79 -9.77 30.47
CA ARG A 261 -17.64 -8.71 31.01
C ARG A 261 -18.21 -9.12 32.38
N LEU A 262 -17.76 -8.45 33.43
CA LEU A 262 -18.10 -8.79 34.83
C LEU A 262 -19.61 -8.76 35.18
N ASN A 263 -20.43 -8.03 34.42
CA ASN A 263 -21.87 -7.92 34.66
C ASN A 263 -22.70 -8.99 33.92
N GLY A 264 -22.07 -9.88 33.16
CA GLY A 264 -22.72 -10.98 32.44
C GLY A 264 -23.54 -10.56 31.21
N THR A 265 -23.43 -9.32 30.72
CA THR A 265 -24.15 -8.91 29.50
C THR A 265 -23.52 -9.55 28.27
N MET A 266 -24.38 -10.07 27.38
CA MET A 266 -23.95 -10.70 26.14
C MET A 266 -23.59 -9.65 25.08
N ALA A 267 -22.43 -9.82 24.45
CA ALA A 267 -22.01 -9.06 23.30
C ALA A 267 -22.60 -9.65 22.01
N SER A 268 -22.70 -8.82 20.98
CA SER A 268 -23.03 -9.25 19.62
C SER A 268 -22.10 -8.57 18.62
N PHE A 269 -21.86 -9.19 17.48
CA PHE A 269 -21.10 -8.53 16.42
C PHE A 269 -21.77 -7.24 15.98
N CYS A 270 -20.96 -6.22 15.72
CA CYS A 270 -21.40 -4.97 15.13
C CYS A 270 -20.58 -4.62 13.88
N PHE A 271 -21.04 -3.59 13.17
CA PHE A 271 -20.40 -3.02 11.97
C PHE A 271 -20.17 -4.03 10.83
N GLY A 272 -20.97 -5.11 10.77
CA GLY A 272 -20.86 -6.16 9.75
C GLY A 272 -19.59 -7.01 9.85
N THR A 273 -18.83 -6.89 10.95
CA THR A 273 -17.51 -7.55 11.09
C THR A 273 -17.59 -9.06 11.24
N ALA A 274 -18.76 -9.63 11.52
CA ALA A 274 -18.99 -11.07 11.52
C ALA A 274 -18.70 -11.69 10.13
N ASP A 275 -19.20 -11.04 9.07
CA ASP A 275 -19.07 -11.52 7.70
C ASP A 275 -17.81 -10.95 7.02
N ARG A 276 -17.50 -9.69 7.33
CA ARG A 276 -16.41 -8.91 6.73
C ARG A 276 -15.54 -8.28 7.81
N PRO A 277 -14.67 -9.06 8.47
CA PRO A 277 -13.71 -8.49 9.43
C PRO A 277 -12.83 -7.43 8.78
N LEU A 278 -12.44 -6.43 9.57
CA LEU A 278 -11.49 -5.42 9.13
C LEU A 278 -10.10 -6.07 9.05
N SER A 279 -9.35 -5.79 7.99
CA SER A 279 -7.97 -6.24 7.87
C SER A 279 -7.02 -5.17 8.43
N GLY A 280 -6.40 -5.45 9.58
CA GLY A 280 -5.12 -4.84 9.95
C GLY A 280 -3.99 -5.64 9.30
N LYS A 281 -2.82 -5.05 9.04
CA LYS A 281 -1.71 -5.64 8.26
C LYS A 281 -1.42 -7.12 8.53
N GLN A 282 -1.60 -7.58 9.76
CA GLN A 282 -1.38 -8.97 10.19
C GLN A 282 -2.59 -9.61 10.89
N CYS A 283 -3.69 -8.88 11.06
CA CYS A 283 -4.81 -9.26 11.93
C CYS A 283 -6.16 -9.09 11.24
N LEU A 284 -7.05 -10.06 11.47
CA LEU A 284 -8.49 -9.85 11.32
C LEU A 284 -9.01 -9.18 12.59
N ILE A 285 -9.78 -8.11 12.42
CA ILE A 285 -10.33 -7.31 13.52
C ILE A 285 -11.85 -7.41 13.47
N TYR A 286 -12.42 -7.87 14.57
CA TYR A 286 -13.85 -7.97 14.79
C TYR A 286 -14.30 -6.92 15.80
N ALA A 287 -15.46 -6.33 15.55
CA ALA A 287 -16.09 -5.39 16.47
C ALA A 287 -17.30 -6.06 17.12
N VAL A 288 -17.39 -5.96 18.44
CA VAL A 288 -18.55 -6.44 19.20
C VAL A 288 -19.09 -5.34 20.09
N GLN A 289 -20.40 -5.29 20.22
CA GLN A 289 -21.11 -4.28 20.98
C GLN A 289 -22.01 -4.93 22.04
N PHE A 290 -22.05 -4.31 23.21
CA PHE A 290 -22.94 -4.66 24.32
C PHE A 290 -24.22 -3.82 24.29
N PRO A 291 -25.31 -4.26 24.96
CA PRO A 291 -26.57 -3.51 25.04
C PRO A 291 -26.46 -2.12 25.66
N ASP A 292 -25.41 -1.86 26.47
CA ASP A 292 -25.13 -0.55 27.05
C ASP A 292 -24.41 0.41 26.09
N GLY A 293 -24.18 -0.02 24.84
CA GLY A 293 -23.51 0.75 23.79
C GLY A 293 -21.99 0.64 23.80
N ALA A 294 -21.38 -0.03 24.78
CA ALA A 294 -19.94 -0.23 24.78
C ALA A 294 -19.49 -1.11 23.61
N THR A 295 -18.48 -0.66 22.87
CA THR A 295 -17.91 -1.40 21.73
C THR A 295 -16.48 -1.83 22.07
N TRP A 296 -16.16 -3.10 21.80
CA TRP A 296 -14.82 -3.67 21.97
C TRP A 296 -14.30 -4.24 20.64
N ALA A 297 -12.98 -4.22 20.47
CA ALA A 297 -12.27 -4.80 19.33
C ALA A 297 -11.67 -6.15 19.72
N VAL A 298 -11.76 -7.14 18.83
CA VAL A 298 -11.08 -8.43 18.94
C VAL A 298 -10.15 -8.61 17.75
N ARG A 299 -8.85 -8.66 18.03
CA ARG A 299 -7.79 -8.77 17.01
C ARG A 299 -7.26 -10.20 17.01
N VAL A 300 -7.33 -10.84 15.85
CA VAL A 300 -6.87 -12.21 15.62
C VAL A 300 -5.79 -12.19 14.55
N PRO A 301 -4.53 -12.61 14.82
CA PRO A 301 -3.43 -12.60 13.85
C PRO A 301 -3.54 -13.75 12.83
N ALA A 302 -4.75 -14.00 12.33
CA ALA A 302 -5.09 -15.06 11.40
C ALA A 302 -4.31 -14.99 10.07
N GLN A 303 -3.87 -13.80 9.67
CA GLN A 303 -3.05 -13.60 8.46
C GLN A 303 -1.60 -14.06 8.64
N ALA A 304 -1.15 -14.20 9.89
CA ALA A 304 0.16 -14.75 10.24
C ALA A 304 0.18 -16.30 10.31
N ASN A 305 -0.87 -17.00 9.87
CA ASN A 305 -0.97 -18.46 9.93
C ASN A 305 0.08 -19.22 9.09
N HIS A 306 0.82 -18.52 8.22
CA HIS A 306 1.98 -19.08 7.52
C HIS A 306 3.21 -19.22 8.43
N LEU A 307 3.21 -18.61 9.62
CA LEU A 307 4.28 -18.69 10.60
C LEU A 307 4.06 -19.87 11.57
N PRO A 308 5.13 -20.41 12.18
CA PRO A 308 4.99 -21.43 13.20
C PRO A 308 4.13 -20.95 14.39
N PRO A 309 3.34 -21.82 15.05
CA PRO A 309 2.47 -21.45 16.16
C PRO A 309 3.17 -20.65 17.26
N GLY A 310 4.38 -21.06 17.65
CA GLY A 310 5.17 -20.36 18.66
C GLY A 310 5.57 -18.93 18.26
N ALA A 311 5.70 -18.63 16.97
CA ALA A 311 5.93 -17.27 16.50
C ALA A 311 4.65 -16.43 16.64
N VAL A 312 3.49 -16.95 16.24
CA VAL A 312 2.19 -16.27 16.39
C VAL A 312 1.89 -15.97 17.85
N THR A 313 2.13 -16.93 18.75
CA THR A 313 2.04 -16.74 20.21
C THR A 313 2.96 -15.60 20.68
N ALA A 314 4.22 -15.57 20.22
CA ALA A 314 5.17 -14.53 20.60
C ALA A 314 4.75 -13.13 20.10
N PHE A 315 4.13 -13.02 18.92
CA PHE A 315 3.57 -11.75 18.43
C PHE A 315 2.48 -11.21 19.37
N VAL A 316 1.53 -12.06 19.75
CA VAL A 316 0.44 -11.67 20.68
C VAL A 316 0.99 -11.28 22.05
N GLU A 317 1.92 -12.05 22.61
CA GLU A 317 2.54 -11.74 23.91
C GLU A 317 3.33 -10.43 23.89
N MET A 318 4.02 -10.14 22.78
CA MET A 318 4.75 -8.87 22.63
C MET A 318 3.79 -7.67 22.63
N GLU A 319 2.72 -7.74 21.84
CA GLU A 319 1.73 -6.66 21.78
C GLU A 319 0.99 -6.49 23.12
N VAL A 320 0.65 -7.59 23.79
CA VAL A 320 0.04 -7.55 25.12
C VAL A 320 0.99 -6.92 26.14
N SER A 321 2.28 -7.25 26.09
CA SER A 321 3.29 -6.68 27.00
C SER A 321 3.39 -5.17 26.83
N ILE A 322 3.42 -4.68 25.59
CA ILE A 322 3.53 -3.24 25.34
C ILE A 322 2.23 -2.50 25.72
N LEU A 323 1.04 -3.05 25.43
CA LEU A 323 -0.23 -2.44 25.83
C LEU A 323 -0.36 -2.35 27.36
N LYS A 324 0.00 -3.41 28.11
CA LYS A 324 0.02 -3.38 29.58
C LYS A 324 0.95 -2.29 30.10
N ARG A 325 2.13 -2.13 29.49
CA ARG A 325 3.08 -1.10 29.85
C ARG A 325 2.51 0.30 29.61
N ILE A 326 1.93 0.53 28.44
CA ILE A 326 1.33 1.82 28.07
C ILE A 326 0.18 2.18 29.02
N GLU A 327 -0.68 1.22 29.37
CA GLU A 327 -1.77 1.43 30.33
C GLU A 327 -1.23 1.75 31.74
N THR A 328 -0.20 1.03 32.19
CA THR A 328 0.45 1.28 33.50
C THR A 328 1.12 2.65 33.55
N SER A 329 1.65 3.12 32.42
CA SER A 329 2.20 4.47 32.26
C SER A 329 1.14 5.57 32.29
N GLY A 330 -0.16 5.24 32.19
CA GLY A 330 -1.26 6.20 32.20
C GLY A 330 -1.48 6.91 30.86
N PHE A 331 -0.91 6.40 29.77
CA PHE A 331 -1.09 6.99 28.44
C PHE A 331 -2.50 6.73 27.90
N SER A 332 -3.28 7.80 27.75
CA SER A 332 -4.71 7.71 27.49
C SER A 332 -5.10 7.48 26.03
N ARG A 333 -4.16 7.68 25.10
CA ARG A 333 -4.44 7.65 23.65
C ARG A 333 -4.27 6.28 23.01
N SER A 334 -4.08 5.21 23.79
CA SER A 334 -4.02 3.84 23.29
C SER A 334 -5.30 3.06 23.65
N PRO A 335 -5.68 2.04 22.87
CA PRO A 335 -6.69 1.07 23.29
C PRO A 335 -6.29 0.40 24.60
N ARG A 336 -7.22 0.31 25.56
CA ARG A 336 -6.99 -0.43 26.80
C ARG A 336 -7.12 -1.92 26.55
N LEU A 337 -6.20 -2.70 27.12
CA LEU A 337 -6.25 -4.16 27.06
C LEU A 337 -7.32 -4.67 28.02
N LEU A 338 -8.26 -5.46 27.51
CA LEU A 338 -9.38 -6.00 28.30
C LEU A 338 -9.21 -7.51 28.57
N GLY A 339 -8.56 -8.22 27.65
CA GLY A 339 -8.28 -9.64 27.76
C GLY A 339 -7.47 -10.12 26.55
N TYR A 340 -6.91 -11.32 26.64
CA TYR A 340 -6.19 -11.95 25.54
C TYR A 340 -6.06 -13.46 25.78
N ASN A 341 -5.78 -14.21 24.71
CA ASN A 341 -5.28 -15.58 24.78
C ASN A 341 -4.19 -15.74 23.72
N SER A 342 -3.01 -16.18 24.10
CA SER A 342 -1.87 -16.34 23.19
C SER A 342 -1.71 -17.75 22.63
N GLY A 343 -2.53 -18.70 23.09
CA GLY A 343 -2.57 -20.09 22.64
C GLY A 343 -3.69 -20.37 21.64
N PHE A 344 -3.67 -21.57 21.06
CA PHE A 344 -4.67 -22.04 20.10
C PHE A 344 -5.77 -22.89 20.76
N ASP A 345 -5.53 -23.37 21.97
CA ASP A 345 -6.51 -24.12 22.78
C ASP A 345 -7.48 -23.14 23.45
N ASN A 346 -8.43 -22.63 22.67
CA ASN A 346 -9.47 -21.72 23.10
C ASN A 346 -10.69 -21.84 22.17
N PRO A 347 -11.88 -21.33 22.55
CA PRO A 347 -13.09 -21.46 21.74
C PRO A 347 -13.00 -20.90 20.31
N VAL A 348 -12.15 -19.90 20.07
CA VAL A 348 -11.93 -19.32 18.73
C VAL A 348 -10.93 -20.15 17.90
N GLY A 349 -10.14 -21.02 18.55
CA GLY A 349 -9.13 -21.87 17.91
C GLY A 349 -7.89 -21.12 17.40
N PHE A 350 -7.72 -19.86 17.82
CA PHE A 350 -6.61 -19.00 17.41
C PHE A 350 -6.25 -18.00 18.52
N PRO A 351 -4.99 -17.55 18.65
CA PRO A 351 -4.64 -16.46 19.55
C PRO A 351 -5.44 -15.18 19.27
N TYR A 352 -5.73 -14.37 20.28
CA TYR A 352 -6.46 -13.12 20.13
C TYR A 352 -6.14 -12.09 21.22
N ILE A 353 -6.39 -10.82 20.91
CA ILE A 353 -6.34 -9.68 21.84
C ILE A 353 -7.70 -8.99 21.84
N VAL A 354 -8.24 -8.70 23.03
CA VAL A 354 -9.47 -7.93 23.23
C VAL A 354 -9.10 -6.57 23.82
N SER A 355 -9.53 -5.49 23.16
CA SER A 355 -9.27 -4.12 23.61
C SER A 355 -10.50 -3.22 23.49
N THR A 356 -10.46 -2.05 24.12
CA THR A 356 -11.48 -1.02 23.90
C THR A 356 -11.49 -0.57 22.44
N TRP A 357 -12.69 -0.27 21.92
CA TRP A 357 -12.84 0.35 20.61
C TRP A 357 -12.50 1.86 20.68
N VAL A 358 -11.84 2.38 19.65
CA VAL A 358 -11.56 3.82 19.52
C VAL A 358 -12.51 4.37 18.46
N GLU A 359 -13.49 5.16 18.90
CA GLU A 359 -14.48 5.76 18.01
C GLU A 359 -13.87 6.85 17.12
N GLY A 360 -14.15 6.79 15.82
CA GLY A 360 -13.69 7.74 14.81
C GLY A 360 -13.29 7.03 13.52
N THR A 361 -12.59 7.73 12.63
CA THR A 361 -12.05 7.17 11.38
C THR A 361 -10.52 7.34 11.36
N PRO A 362 -9.77 6.45 10.71
CA PRO A 362 -8.37 6.70 10.37
C PRO A 362 -8.17 8.05 9.70
N ALA A 363 -7.06 8.71 10.02
CA ALA A 363 -6.75 10.02 9.51
C ALA A 363 -6.38 9.95 8.02
N GLU A 364 -6.98 10.78 7.20
CA GLU A 364 -6.49 11.03 5.85
C GLU A 364 -5.45 12.14 5.89
N TRP A 365 -4.26 11.85 5.37
CA TRP A 365 -3.15 12.80 5.36
C TRP A 365 -2.33 12.71 4.06
N SER A 366 -2.23 13.83 3.36
CA SER A 366 -1.42 14.01 2.15
C SER A 366 -1.05 15.48 1.99
N ASP A 367 -0.36 15.83 0.91
CA ASP A 367 -0.10 17.24 0.56
C ASP A 367 -1.39 18.03 0.27
N SER A 368 -2.48 17.34 -0.10
CA SER A 368 -3.78 17.94 -0.42
C SER A 368 -4.84 17.76 0.67
N ILE A 369 -4.61 16.88 1.65
CA ILE A 369 -5.60 16.52 2.67
C ILE A 369 -4.96 16.53 4.07
N PRO A 370 -5.53 17.23 5.06
CA PRO A 370 -6.53 18.29 4.91
C PRO A 370 -5.99 19.42 4.03
N SER A 371 -6.87 20.04 3.24
CA SER A 371 -6.51 21.16 2.35
C SER A 371 -6.29 22.48 3.11
N ASP A 372 -6.95 22.64 4.26
CA ASP A 372 -6.92 23.83 5.09
C ASP A 372 -5.74 23.84 6.08
N ARG A 373 -5.03 24.97 6.16
CA ARG A 373 -3.83 25.12 6.99
C ARG A 373 -4.13 25.10 8.49
N ASP A 374 -5.27 25.64 8.92
CA ASP A 374 -5.63 25.69 10.33
C ASP A 374 -5.95 24.30 10.87
N THR A 375 -6.63 23.48 10.07
CA THR A 375 -6.92 22.08 10.36
C THR A 375 -5.63 21.26 10.44
N ARG A 376 -4.71 21.43 9.48
CA ARG A 376 -3.37 20.79 9.53
C ARG A 376 -2.62 21.20 10.80
N ASN A 377 -2.55 22.50 11.09
CA ASN A 377 -1.86 23.03 12.27
C ASN A 377 -2.47 22.49 13.58
N LYS A 378 -3.81 22.44 13.67
CA LYS A 378 -4.52 21.83 14.81
C LYS A 378 -4.16 20.36 14.98
N PHE A 379 -4.14 19.58 13.90
CA PHE A 379 -3.78 18.17 13.93
C PHE A 379 -2.31 17.98 14.36
N LEU A 380 -1.38 18.72 13.75
CA LEU A 380 0.05 18.69 14.07
C LEU A 380 0.34 19.07 15.52
N ARG A 381 -0.40 20.04 16.06
CA ARG A 381 -0.32 20.42 17.48
C ARG A 381 -0.71 19.27 18.40
N GLN A 382 -1.84 18.61 18.11
CA GLN A 382 -2.28 17.43 18.88
C GLN A 382 -1.25 16.29 18.78
N MET A 383 -0.71 16.03 17.59
CA MET A 383 0.34 15.02 17.41
C MET A 383 1.57 15.33 18.26
N ALA A 384 2.03 16.58 18.29
CA ALA A 384 3.17 16.98 19.10
C ALA A 384 2.89 16.80 20.60
N ASP A 385 1.69 17.18 21.07
CA ASP A 385 1.29 16.98 22.46
C ASP A 385 1.23 15.48 22.81
N ILE A 386 0.72 14.63 21.91
CA ILE A 386 0.63 13.18 22.12
C ILE A 386 2.02 12.52 22.11
N THR A 387 2.91 12.92 21.21
CA THR A 387 4.31 12.45 21.19
C THR A 387 5.01 12.81 22.50
N LEU A 388 4.79 14.02 23.02
CA LEU A 388 5.33 14.45 24.31
C LEU A 388 4.73 13.66 25.47
N GLU A 389 3.41 13.46 25.51
CA GLU A 389 2.73 12.68 26.55
C GLU A 389 3.28 11.25 26.61
N LEU A 390 3.34 10.57 25.46
CA LEU A 390 3.88 9.20 25.37
C LEU A 390 5.34 9.14 25.83
N ALA A 391 6.16 10.07 25.35
CA ALA A 391 7.57 10.14 25.71
C ALA A 391 7.75 10.42 27.21
N ASP A 392 6.92 11.26 27.81
CA ASP A 392 7.03 11.63 29.22
C ASP A 392 6.61 10.46 30.13
N CYS A 393 5.48 9.82 29.84
CA CYS A 393 4.93 8.80 30.71
C CYS A 393 5.59 7.42 30.55
N THR A 394 6.43 7.20 29.53
CA THR A 394 7.06 5.89 29.26
C THR A 394 8.58 5.84 29.50
N GLN A 395 9.16 6.90 30.05
CA GLN A 395 10.60 6.99 30.31
C GLN A 395 11.12 5.82 31.15
N GLU A 396 12.18 5.17 30.68
CA GLU A 396 12.93 4.14 31.41
C GLU A 396 14.43 4.39 31.31
N TRP A 397 15.11 4.47 32.45
CA TRP A 397 16.55 4.64 32.48
C TRP A 397 17.27 3.29 32.39
N ARG A 398 18.21 3.18 31.45
CA ARG A 398 19.07 2.00 31.27
C ARG A 398 20.54 2.40 31.22
N PRO A 399 21.47 1.55 31.68
CA PRO A 399 22.91 1.81 31.63
C PRO A 399 23.51 1.54 30.24
N THR A 400 22.77 1.84 29.17
CA THR A 400 23.17 1.56 27.78
C THR A 400 23.06 2.84 26.98
N THR A 401 24.16 3.25 26.34
CA THR A 401 24.15 4.41 25.45
C THR A 401 23.38 4.13 24.17
N ALA A 402 22.84 5.17 23.53
CA ALA A 402 22.20 5.03 22.21
C ALA A 402 23.16 4.42 21.17
N GLY A 403 24.43 4.84 21.16
CA GLY A 403 25.45 4.27 20.26
C GLY A 403 25.71 2.79 20.50
N THR A 404 25.81 2.36 21.76
CA THR A 404 25.95 0.94 22.10
C THR A 404 24.71 0.15 21.68
N TYR A 405 23.51 0.68 21.94
CA TYR A 405 22.26 0.04 21.55
C TYR A 405 22.19 -0.24 20.04
N LEU A 406 22.46 0.77 19.21
CA LEU A 406 22.44 0.61 17.75
C LEU A 406 23.56 -0.31 17.27
N THR A 407 24.77 -0.20 17.85
CA THR A 407 25.90 -1.08 17.52
C THR A 407 25.54 -2.53 17.83
N ASP A 408 24.94 -2.83 18.97
CA ASP A 408 24.54 -4.19 19.36
C ASP A 408 23.46 -4.78 18.44
N LEU A 409 22.55 -3.96 17.91
CA LEU A 409 21.57 -4.38 16.91
C LEU A 409 22.27 -4.78 15.60
N ILE A 410 23.20 -3.94 15.13
CA ILE A 410 23.97 -4.19 13.92
C ILE A 410 24.88 -5.41 14.10
N ASP A 411 25.55 -5.56 15.25
CA ASP A 411 26.43 -6.69 15.54
C ASP A 411 25.67 -8.01 15.56
N ARG A 412 24.46 -8.05 16.14
CA ARG A 412 23.57 -9.22 16.07
C ARG A 412 23.16 -9.54 14.62
N LYS A 413 22.93 -8.52 13.80
CA LYS A 413 22.67 -8.71 12.37
C LYS A 413 23.89 -9.25 11.63
N ILE A 414 25.10 -8.76 11.91
CA ILE A 414 26.37 -9.26 11.34
C ILE A 414 26.50 -10.76 11.57
N VAL A 415 26.24 -11.23 12.80
CA VAL A 415 26.26 -12.66 13.14
C VAL A 415 25.22 -13.44 12.31
N ARG A 416 23.97 -12.95 12.24
CA ARG A 416 22.90 -13.60 11.47
C ARG A 416 23.22 -13.68 9.97
N VAL A 417 23.79 -12.62 9.39
CA VAL A 417 24.25 -12.59 7.99
C VAL A 417 25.37 -13.60 7.77
N SER A 418 26.37 -13.63 8.66
CA SER A 418 27.50 -14.54 8.59
C SER A 418 27.12 -16.02 8.71
N ASN A 419 25.99 -16.30 9.37
CA ASN A 419 25.40 -17.63 9.51
C ASN A 419 24.35 -17.96 8.43
N GLY A 420 24.18 -17.10 7.41
CA GLY A 420 23.24 -17.34 6.30
C GLY A 420 21.75 -17.15 6.66
N GLN A 421 21.44 -16.62 7.84
CA GLN A 421 20.06 -16.46 8.32
C GLN A 421 19.35 -15.22 7.72
N LEU A 422 20.07 -14.37 6.99
CA LEU A 422 19.55 -13.16 6.36
C LEU A 422 19.98 -13.09 4.89
N PRO A 423 19.40 -13.92 4.00
CA PRO A 423 19.82 -13.99 2.61
C PRO A 423 19.59 -12.68 1.85
N GLY A 424 20.60 -12.27 1.07
CA GLY A 424 20.60 -11.07 0.24
C GLY A 424 21.06 -9.79 0.95
N ILE A 425 21.42 -9.85 2.23
CA ILE A 425 22.13 -8.77 2.92
C ILE A 425 23.63 -9.05 2.82
N GLN A 426 24.42 -8.05 2.42
CA GLN A 426 25.88 -8.20 2.33
C GLN A 426 26.52 -7.90 3.69
N LEU A 427 27.54 -8.69 4.04
CA LEU A 427 28.29 -8.48 5.28
C LEU A 427 29.01 -7.12 5.27
N ARG A 428 29.52 -6.70 4.11
CA ARG A 428 30.16 -5.40 3.91
C ARG A 428 29.24 -4.24 4.27
N ASP A 429 27.98 -4.29 3.83
CA ASP A 429 27.00 -3.24 4.10
C ASP A 429 26.67 -3.14 5.59
N CYS A 430 26.69 -4.25 6.32
CA CYS A 430 26.52 -4.23 7.78
C CYS A 430 27.68 -3.50 8.47
N PHE A 431 28.92 -3.70 8.02
CA PHE A 431 30.07 -2.96 8.57
C PHE A 431 30.10 -1.49 8.16
N ILE A 432 29.60 -1.15 6.97
CA ILE A 432 29.37 0.26 6.59
C ILE A 432 28.36 0.90 7.55
N GLN A 433 27.23 0.25 7.79
CA GLN A 433 26.24 0.76 8.75
C GLN A 433 26.84 0.96 10.15
N ARG A 434 27.64 0.00 10.61
CA ARG A 434 28.34 0.07 11.90
C ARG A 434 29.27 1.29 11.96
N ALA A 435 30.02 1.54 10.89
CA ALA A 435 30.89 2.72 10.77
C ALA A 435 30.12 4.06 10.77
N LEU A 436 28.84 4.05 10.36
CA LEU A 436 27.99 5.24 10.34
C LEU A 436 27.40 5.58 11.71
N VAL A 437 27.41 4.67 12.69
CA VAL A 437 26.80 4.90 14.03
C VAL A 437 27.21 6.23 14.67
N PRO A 438 28.50 6.63 14.71
CA PRO A 438 28.90 7.91 15.31
C PRO A 438 28.30 9.15 14.64
N ARG A 439 27.86 9.04 13.38
CA ARG A 439 27.21 10.12 12.62
C ARG A 439 25.70 10.14 12.84
N VAL A 440 25.11 9.00 13.17
CA VAL A 440 23.66 8.86 13.43
C VAL A 440 23.30 9.33 14.83
N VAL A 441 24.17 9.06 15.82
CA VAL A 441 23.90 9.43 17.21
C VAL A 441 24.01 10.93 17.48
N HIS A 442 23.16 11.43 18.35
CA HIS A 442 23.27 12.74 18.98
C HIS A 442 24.03 12.59 20.31
N PHE A 443 25.31 12.99 20.32
CA PHE A 443 26.17 12.90 21.51
C PHE A 443 25.56 13.55 22.77
N PRO A 444 24.89 14.73 22.71
CA PRO A 444 24.24 15.32 23.89
C PRO A 444 23.12 14.46 24.50
N LEU A 445 22.60 13.50 23.74
CA LEU A 445 21.49 12.61 24.13
C LEU A 445 21.95 11.16 24.29
N GLU A 446 23.26 10.90 24.35
CA GLU A 446 23.79 9.53 24.34
C GLU A 446 23.34 8.69 25.54
N MET A 447 23.13 9.34 26.69
CA MET A 447 22.63 8.75 27.94
C MET A 447 21.16 9.15 28.23
N SER A 448 20.36 9.45 27.20
CA SER A 448 18.93 9.76 27.37
C SER A 448 18.12 8.53 27.82
N PRO A 449 16.94 8.72 28.46
CA PRO A 449 16.06 7.60 28.78
C PRO A 449 15.61 6.86 27.51
N PHE A 450 15.16 5.62 27.72
CA PHE A 450 14.42 4.86 26.74
C PHE A 450 12.95 5.23 26.80
N LEU A 451 12.30 5.28 25.63
CA LEU A 451 10.90 5.66 25.45
C LEU A 451 10.17 4.58 24.65
N VAL A 452 8.87 4.45 24.86
CA VAL A 452 8.04 3.66 23.95
C VAL A 452 7.87 4.44 22.66
N SER A 453 8.23 3.82 21.54
CA SER A 453 7.95 4.30 20.18
C SER A 453 6.90 3.39 19.54
N HIS A 454 6.00 3.99 18.75
CA HIS A 454 4.95 3.25 18.05
C HIS A 454 5.49 2.40 16.88
N GLU A 455 6.58 2.83 16.24
CA GLU A 455 7.23 2.18 15.09
C GLU A 455 6.41 2.04 13.79
N ASP A 456 5.11 2.36 13.80
CA ASP A 456 4.29 2.44 12.58
C ASP A 456 3.20 3.52 12.69
N LEU A 457 3.58 4.74 13.08
CA LEU A 457 2.62 5.83 13.28
C LEU A 457 2.21 6.48 11.95
N SER A 458 1.51 5.69 11.14
CA SER A 458 0.92 6.05 9.86
C SER A 458 -0.45 6.74 10.03
N PRO A 459 -0.97 7.44 9.01
CA PRO A 459 -2.31 8.02 9.07
C PRO A 459 -3.39 6.98 9.39
N ASP A 460 -3.23 5.75 8.90
CA ASP A 460 -4.15 4.62 9.11
C ASP A 460 -4.27 4.22 10.59
N ASN A 461 -3.23 4.49 11.37
CA ASN A 461 -3.13 4.15 12.79
C ASN A 461 -3.51 5.31 13.72
N ILE A 462 -3.95 6.45 13.18
CA ILE A 462 -4.38 7.62 13.94
C ILE A 462 -5.89 7.80 13.73
N ILE A 463 -6.68 7.60 14.77
CA ILE A 463 -8.13 7.75 14.70
C ILE A 463 -8.53 9.18 15.04
N VAL A 464 -9.33 9.80 14.16
CA VAL A 464 -9.84 11.17 14.29
C VAL A 464 -11.36 11.21 14.26
N ASP A 465 -11.95 12.27 14.81
CA ASP A 465 -13.35 12.62 14.55
C ASP A 465 -13.49 13.53 13.31
N ASN A 466 -14.73 13.91 12.99
CA ASN A 466 -15.07 14.72 11.82
C ASN A 466 -14.41 16.11 11.83
N GLU A 467 -13.98 16.61 12.99
CA GLU A 467 -13.29 17.88 13.16
C GLU A 467 -11.75 17.71 13.25
N TYR A 468 -11.22 16.54 12.87
CA TYR A 468 -9.78 16.21 12.96
C TYR A 468 -9.22 16.32 14.39
N ASN A 469 -10.03 16.07 15.43
CA ASN A 469 -9.49 15.83 16.77
C ASN A 469 -9.02 14.38 16.86
N ILE A 470 -7.82 14.18 17.39
CA ILE A 470 -7.25 12.84 17.56
C ILE A 470 -7.93 12.15 18.74
N LYS A 471 -8.59 11.03 18.45
CA LYS A 471 -9.35 10.21 19.41
C LYS A 471 -8.46 9.14 20.04
N GLY A 472 -7.57 8.54 19.26
CA GLY A 472 -6.60 7.57 19.75
C GLY A 472 -5.65 7.11 18.65
N ILE A 473 -4.61 6.39 19.08
CA ILE A 473 -3.60 5.75 18.25
C ILE A 473 -3.77 4.24 18.43
N ILE A 474 -3.90 3.52 17.34
CA ILE A 474 -4.14 2.07 17.31
C ILE A 474 -2.96 1.32 16.71
N ASP A 475 -2.99 -0.01 16.78
CA ASP A 475 -2.00 -0.91 16.18
C ASP A 475 -0.56 -0.81 16.77
N TRP A 476 -0.47 -1.02 18.09
CA TRP A 476 0.78 -1.02 18.85
C TRP A 476 1.62 -2.29 18.70
N GLY A 477 1.31 -3.18 17.75
CA GLY A 477 1.97 -4.48 17.60
C GLY A 477 3.46 -4.39 17.26
N PHE A 478 3.90 -3.28 16.66
CA PHE A 478 5.32 -3.01 16.37
C PHE A 478 6.00 -2.13 17.41
N ALA A 479 5.25 -1.62 18.38
CA ALA A 479 5.77 -0.67 19.34
C ALA A 479 6.89 -1.30 20.18
N THR A 480 7.92 -0.50 20.44
CA THR A 480 9.12 -0.99 21.09
C THR A 480 9.77 0.08 21.95
N LEU A 481 10.63 -0.35 22.85
CA LEU A 481 11.35 0.54 23.74
C LEU A 481 12.71 0.90 23.14
N LEU A 482 12.91 2.18 22.80
CA LEU A 482 14.11 2.69 22.13
C LEU A 482 14.77 3.81 22.94
N PRO A 483 16.10 4.01 22.84
CA PRO A 483 16.73 5.25 23.30
C PRO A 483 15.98 6.47 22.73
N LEU A 484 15.78 7.53 23.53
CA LEU A 484 14.99 8.71 23.15
C LEU A 484 15.26 9.19 21.72
N GLN A 485 16.53 9.34 21.35
CA GLN A 485 16.94 9.84 20.04
C GLN A 485 16.59 8.94 18.85
N PHE A 486 16.24 7.67 19.09
CA PHE A 486 15.72 6.75 18.08
C PHE A 486 14.22 6.54 18.21
N ALA A 487 13.65 6.77 19.40
CA ALA A 487 12.21 6.76 19.62
C ALA A 487 11.51 7.99 19.03
N VAL A 488 12.21 9.12 18.92
CA VAL A 488 11.65 10.39 18.45
C VAL A 488 12.16 10.74 17.06
N TYR A 489 11.32 10.50 16.07
CA TYR A 489 11.50 10.88 14.67
C TYR A 489 10.21 11.51 14.15
N PHE A 490 10.22 12.08 12.95
CA PHE A 490 8.98 12.57 12.36
C PHE A 490 8.01 11.39 12.18
N PRO A 491 6.78 11.45 12.74
CA PRO A 491 5.76 10.45 12.45
C PRO A 491 5.57 10.32 10.92
N ARG A 492 5.04 9.19 10.41
CA ARG A 492 5.04 8.94 8.95
C ARG A 492 4.29 10.00 8.13
N ILE A 493 3.30 10.65 8.74
CA ILE A 493 2.61 11.86 8.22
C ILE A 493 3.54 13.06 7.92
N LEU A 494 4.74 13.06 8.52
CA LEU A 494 5.76 14.08 8.45
C LEU A 494 7.12 13.52 7.98
N ALA A 495 7.25 12.21 7.74
CA ALA A 495 8.52 11.57 7.38
C ALA A 495 8.73 11.55 5.86
N ILE A 496 9.99 11.46 5.43
CA ILE A 496 10.32 11.10 4.05
C ILE A 496 10.61 9.60 4.03
N GLU A 497 9.79 8.85 3.31
CA GLU A 497 9.89 7.39 3.23
C GLU A 497 10.11 6.91 1.79
N PRO A 498 10.80 5.77 1.60
CA PRO A 498 10.88 5.14 0.30
C PRO A 498 9.51 4.63 -0.14
N SER A 499 9.01 5.14 -1.28
CA SER A 499 7.73 4.71 -1.86
C SER A 499 7.72 3.23 -2.29
N GLN A 500 8.88 2.67 -2.64
CA GLN A 500 9.06 1.25 -2.99
C GLN A 500 10.38 0.74 -2.40
N ILE A 501 10.28 -0.13 -1.39
CA ILE A 501 11.45 -0.68 -0.68
C ILE A 501 12.30 -1.62 -1.55
N ASP A 502 11.70 -2.23 -2.58
CA ASP A 502 12.39 -3.15 -3.50
C ASP A 502 12.76 -2.48 -4.84
N ALA A 503 12.69 -1.14 -4.92
CA ALA A 503 13.06 -0.42 -6.13
C ALA A 503 14.54 -0.62 -6.48
N PRO A 504 14.88 -0.86 -7.76
CA PRO A 504 16.27 -1.05 -8.18
C PRO A 504 17.13 0.20 -7.91
N GLN A 505 18.44 0.01 -7.90
CA GLN A 505 19.39 1.10 -7.76
C GLN A 505 19.17 2.15 -8.88
N PRO A 506 19.08 3.45 -8.54
CA PRO A 506 18.96 4.50 -9.54
C PRO A 506 20.26 4.64 -10.35
N PRO A 507 20.19 5.04 -11.65
CA PRO A 507 21.37 5.26 -12.48
C PRO A 507 22.33 6.31 -11.90
N ASP A 508 21.77 7.37 -11.31
CA ASP A 508 22.50 8.39 -10.58
C ASP A 508 22.04 8.42 -9.12
N VAL A 509 22.83 7.77 -8.26
CA VAL A 509 22.58 7.69 -6.83
C VAL A 509 22.70 9.06 -6.15
N ALA A 510 23.59 9.93 -6.62
CA ALA A 510 23.81 11.24 -6.00
C ALA A 510 22.63 12.18 -6.28
N ALA A 511 22.22 12.29 -7.55
CA ALA A 511 21.06 13.08 -7.94
C ALA A 511 19.77 12.55 -7.28
N PHE A 512 19.60 11.23 -7.22
CA PHE A 512 18.48 10.61 -6.51
C PHE A 512 18.49 10.97 -5.02
N SER A 513 19.63 10.84 -4.34
CA SER A 513 19.75 11.14 -2.91
C SER A 513 19.41 12.59 -2.60
N LEU A 514 19.86 13.52 -3.44
CA LEU A 514 19.55 14.93 -3.30
C LEU A 514 18.05 15.18 -3.43
N ALA A 515 17.42 14.62 -4.47
CA ALA A 515 15.98 14.77 -4.71
C ALA A 515 15.12 14.08 -3.64
N PHE A 516 15.55 12.91 -3.15
CA PHE A 516 14.81 12.14 -2.15
C PHE A 516 14.63 12.91 -0.84
N PHE A 517 15.65 13.64 -0.39
CA PHE A 517 15.56 14.48 0.81
C PHE A 517 14.98 15.88 0.55
N GLN A 518 14.36 16.14 -0.62
CA GLN A 518 13.61 17.37 -0.86
C GLN A 518 12.12 17.16 -0.59
N PRO A 519 11.61 17.49 0.61
CA PRO A 519 10.18 17.43 0.90
C PRO A 519 9.39 18.44 0.07
N SER A 520 8.11 18.15 -0.18
CA SER A 520 7.18 19.09 -0.82
C SER A 520 7.06 20.39 -0.01
N ALA A 521 6.59 21.47 -0.65
CA ALA A 521 6.36 22.73 0.05
C ALA A 521 5.35 22.60 1.21
N VAL A 522 4.37 21.72 1.07
CA VAL A 522 3.36 21.45 2.11
C VAL A 522 4.00 20.73 3.29
N LEU A 523 4.73 19.63 3.05
CA LEU A 523 5.44 18.88 4.07
C LEU A 523 6.49 19.76 4.78
N GLN A 524 7.19 20.62 4.06
CA GLN A 524 8.10 21.61 4.65
C GLN A 524 7.38 22.55 5.62
N ALA A 525 6.22 23.06 5.24
CA ALA A 525 5.43 23.95 6.10
C ALA A 525 4.90 23.22 7.34
N ASP A 526 4.44 21.98 7.20
CA ASP A 526 3.97 21.15 8.31
C ASP A 526 5.09 20.85 9.30
N ARG A 527 6.26 20.43 8.81
CA ARG A 527 7.44 20.19 9.65
C ARG A 527 7.84 21.43 10.41
N ARG A 528 7.89 22.60 9.75
CA ARG A 528 8.21 23.88 10.40
C ARG A 528 7.21 24.22 11.50
N TYR A 529 5.92 24.02 11.26
CA TYR A 529 4.90 24.26 12.28
C TYR A 529 5.07 23.31 13.47
N PHE A 530 5.22 22.00 13.20
CA PHE A 530 5.39 20.97 14.21
C PHE A 530 6.61 21.21 15.10
N THR A 531 7.79 21.45 14.50
CA THR A 531 9.03 21.73 15.25
C THR A 531 8.99 23.06 15.98
N SER A 532 8.37 24.09 15.41
CA SER A 532 8.19 25.39 16.09
C SER A 532 7.28 25.25 17.31
N TYR A 533 6.19 24.48 17.20
CA TYR A 533 5.30 24.22 18.33
C TYR A 533 6.02 23.46 19.45
N LEU A 534 6.75 22.39 19.12
CA LEU A 534 7.58 21.67 20.09
C LEU A 534 8.62 22.58 20.76
N SER A 535 9.30 23.42 19.99
CA SER A 535 10.31 24.36 20.50
C SER A 535 9.71 25.45 21.40
N SER A 536 8.42 25.75 21.25
CA SER A 536 7.71 26.70 22.11
C SER A 536 7.41 26.15 23.51
N ARG A 537 7.47 24.82 23.69
CA ARG A 537 7.24 24.15 24.96
C ARG A 537 8.43 24.38 25.90
N ARG A 538 8.14 24.45 27.21
CA ARG A 538 9.14 24.79 28.23
C ARG A 538 9.80 23.58 28.88
N ASP A 539 9.25 22.38 28.73
CA ASP A 539 9.78 21.16 29.34
C ASP A 539 11.07 20.67 28.67
N SER A 540 11.92 19.96 29.43
CA SER A 540 13.23 19.47 28.98
C SER A 540 13.13 18.39 27.91
N LEU A 541 12.05 17.61 27.95
CA LEU A 541 11.78 16.56 26.98
C LEU A 541 11.52 17.15 25.60
N ALA A 542 10.65 18.17 25.50
CA ALA A 542 10.41 18.89 24.26
C ALA A 542 11.68 19.50 23.66
N ARG A 543 12.61 20.01 24.48
CA ARG A 543 13.92 20.48 23.99
C ARG A 543 14.76 19.34 23.42
N SER A 544 14.75 18.18 24.06
CA SER A 544 15.48 16.99 23.60
C SER A 544 14.89 16.46 22.29
N ILE A 545 13.57 16.39 22.17
CA ILE A 545 12.88 16.02 20.93
C ILE A 545 13.15 17.04 19.83
N SER A 546 13.06 18.34 20.14
CA SER A 546 13.33 19.41 19.18
C SER A 546 14.78 19.38 18.69
N LEU A 547 15.74 19.03 19.56
CA LEU A 547 17.14 18.86 19.18
C LEU A 547 17.34 17.77 18.12
N VAL A 548 16.57 16.67 18.20
CA VAL A 548 16.60 15.59 17.21
C VAL A 548 15.89 16.02 15.93
N LEU A 549 14.67 16.56 16.02
CA LEU A 549 13.82 16.84 14.86
C LEU A 549 14.22 18.09 14.07
N SER A 550 15.04 18.98 14.64
CA SER A 550 15.47 20.21 13.97
C SER A 550 16.74 20.05 13.14
N THR A 551 17.36 18.86 13.11
CA THR A 551 18.55 18.65 12.28
C THR A 551 18.18 18.44 10.82
N SER A 552 19.01 18.95 9.91
CA SER A 552 18.78 18.82 8.46
C SER A 552 18.92 17.38 7.95
N ASP A 553 19.55 16.51 8.73
CA ASP A 553 19.83 15.11 8.41
C ASP A 553 18.93 14.12 9.18
N VAL A 554 17.86 14.59 9.83
CA VAL A 554 16.97 13.76 10.67
C VAL A 554 16.40 12.54 9.92
N ASP A 555 15.92 12.71 8.70
CA ASP A 555 15.40 11.58 7.88
C ASP A 555 16.50 10.58 7.55
N TRP A 556 17.70 11.07 7.22
CA TRP A 556 18.85 10.22 6.95
C TRP A 556 19.23 9.39 8.19
N ARG A 557 19.32 10.03 9.36
CA ARG A 557 19.61 9.34 10.63
C ARG A 557 18.58 8.26 10.91
N HIS A 558 17.30 8.56 10.74
CA HIS A 558 16.21 7.61 10.94
C HIS A 558 16.32 6.42 9.99
N LEU A 559 16.55 6.64 8.70
CA LEU A 559 16.70 5.55 7.71
C LEU A 559 17.90 4.65 8.02
N VAL A 560 19.04 5.22 8.45
CA VAL A 560 20.21 4.42 8.85
C VAL A 560 19.93 3.63 10.12
N PHE A 561 19.20 4.20 11.09
CA PHE A 561 18.78 3.48 12.29
C PHE A 561 17.80 2.33 11.95
N GLU A 562 16.72 2.61 11.22
CA GLU A 562 15.66 1.65 10.91
C GLU A 562 16.19 0.48 10.04
N ALA A 563 17.14 0.76 9.14
CA ALA A 563 17.87 -0.26 8.38
C ALA A 563 18.63 -1.27 9.28
N ALA A 564 18.80 -1.00 10.59
CA ALA A 564 19.38 -1.96 11.53
C ALA A 564 18.49 -3.20 11.66
N SER A 565 17.17 -3.00 11.69
CA SER A 565 16.15 -4.01 11.94
C SER A 565 15.37 -4.41 10.69
N SER A 566 15.26 -3.52 9.70
CA SER A 566 14.51 -3.77 8.45
C SER A 566 15.42 -4.32 7.33
N LYS A 567 15.17 -5.57 6.92
CA LYS A 567 15.91 -6.24 5.83
C LYS A 567 15.73 -5.52 4.49
N GLY A 568 14.51 -5.15 4.15
CA GLY A 568 14.19 -4.45 2.90
C GLY A 568 14.87 -3.09 2.86
N LEU A 569 14.69 -2.30 3.92
CA LEU A 569 15.29 -0.97 3.99
C LEU A 569 16.82 -1.01 3.97
N HIS A 570 17.44 -1.98 4.65
CA HIS A 570 18.89 -2.15 4.60
C HIS A 570 19.42 -2.32 3.17
N LYS A 571 18.77 -3.18 2.36
CA LYS A 571 19.15 -3.33 0.95
C LYS A 571 18.93 -2.03 0.19
N TRP A 572 17.79 -1.39 0.43
CA TRP A 572 17.40 -0.17 -0.27
C TRP A 572 18.39 0.97 -0.03
N VAL A 573 18.81 1.22 1.22
CA VAL A 573 19.80 2.25 1.55
C VAL A 573 21.20 1.86 1.08
N ALA A 574 21.59 0.59 1.18
CA ALA A 574 22.91 0.11 0.74
C ALA A 574 23.11 0.29 -0.77
N GLN A 575 22.10 -0.05 -1.58
CA GLN A 575 22.09 0.17 -3.04
C GLN A 575 22.15 1.64 -3.44
N ARG A 576 21.89 2.55 -2.49
CA ARG A 576 21.93 4.00 -2.69
C ARG A 576 23.07 4.63 -1.88
N SER A 577 24.14 3.87 -1.67
CA SER A 577 25.36 4.32 -0.99
C SER A 577 25.08 4.95 0.37
N TRP A 578 24.11 4.40 1.12
CA TRP A 578 23.69 4.89 2.44
C TRP A 578 23.26 6.38 2.45
N LEU A 579 22.90 6.91 1.27
CA LEU A 579 22.49 8.29 0.98
C LEU A 579 23.47 9.40 1.44
N LEU A 580 24.77 9.17 1.22
CA LEU A 580 25.88 10.04 1.65
C LEU A 580 26.13 11.32 0.80
N HIS A 581 25.31 11.60 -0.23
CA HIS A 581 25.48 12.79 -1.09
C HIS A 581 24.61 14.01 -0.72
N GLY A 582 23.81 13.92 0.35
CA GLY A 582 22.99 15.04 0.88
C GLY A 582 23.44 15.58 2.25
N SER A 583 24.41 14.95 2.92
CA SER A 583 24.77 15.22 4.32
C SER A 583 26.08 16.02 4.52
N GLY A 584 26.59 16.68 3.49
CA GLY A 584 27.72 17.62 3.57
C GLY A 584 29.12 17.01 3.76
N ASN A 585 29.26 15.76 4.22
CA ASN A 585 30.55 15.10 4.43
C ASN A 585 30.58 13.70 3.78
N GLY A 586 31.29 13.60 2.65
CA GLY A 586 31.23 12.46 1.73
C GLY A 586 31.83 11.13 2.19
N LEU A 587 31.78 10.16 1.27
CA LEU A 587 32.25 8.76 1.31
C LEU A 587 33.74 8.55 1.61
N GLN A 588 34.55 9.60 1.79
CA GLN A 588 36.00 9.49 2.00
C GLN A 588 36.36 8.78 3.33
N ASP A 589 35.47 8.78 4.32
CA ASP A 589 35.68 8.15 5.63
C ASP A 589 35.32 6.65 5.69
N LEU A 590 34.73 6.06 4.63
CA LEU A 590 34.32 4.65 4.59
C LEU A 590 35.32 3.77 3.81
N SER A 591 36.61 4.06 3.95
CA SER A 591 37.69 3.32 3.30
C SER A 591 37.81 1.88 3.81
N SER A 592 38.55 1.03 3.09
CA SER A 592 38.91 -0.32 3.54
C SER A 592 39.55 -0.31 4.94
N ILE A 593 40.35 0.71 5.26
CA ILE A 593 40.96 0.89 6.60
C ILE A 593 39.90 1.11 7.67
N THR A 594 38.90 1.96 7.42
CA THR A 594 37.81 2.20 8.38
C THR A 594 37.03 0.91 8.64
N LEU A 595 36.67 0.18 7.58
CA LEU A 595 35.94 -1.08 7.72
C LEU A 595 36.76 -2.13 8.50
N ALA A 596 38.07 -2.24 8.25
CA ALA A 596 38.93 -3.14 9.01
C ALA A 596 39.02 -2.76 10.50
N LYS A 597 39.03 -1.47 10.84
CA LYS A 597 38.93 -1.00 12.24
C LYS A 597 37.60 -1.40 12.87
N GLU A 598 36.49 -1.31 12.13
CA GLU A 598 35.18 -1.73 12.61
C GLU A 598 35.08 -3.24 12.84
N VAL A 599 35.77 -4.06 12.04
CA VAL A 599 35.91 -5.51 12.27
C VAL A 599 36.62 -5.79 13.59
N VAL A 600 37.74 -5.11 13.86
CA VAL A 600 38.47 -5.27 15.14
C VAL A 600 37.58 -4.89 16.32
N LYS A 601 36.89 -3.75 16.24
CA LYS A 601 35.94 -3.32 17.28
C LYS A 601 34.79 -4.31 17.48
N PHE A 602 34.26 -4.90 16.40
CA PHE A 602 33.21 -5.91 16.48
C PHE A 602 33.69 -7.15 17.24
N LEU A 603 34.86 -7.70 16.87
CA LEU A 603 35.45 -8.88 17.51
C LEU A 603 35.84 -8.64 18.97
N ALA A 604 36.20 -7.41 19.33
CA ALA A 604 36.46 -7.02 20.72
C ALA A 604 35.16 -6.88 21.55
N GLY A 605 34.01 -6.65 20.91
CA GLY A 605 32.71 -6.50 21.55
C GLY A 605 32.09 -7.85 21.98
N THR A 606 31.13 -7.79 22.92
CA THR A 606 30.50 -8.99 23.50
C THR A 606 29.83 -9.90 22.47
N VAL A 607 29.18 -9.32 21.45
CA VAL A 607 28.53 -10.10 20.38
C VAL A 607 29.56 -10.79 19.50
N GLY A 608 30.61 -10.08 19.08
CA GLY A 608 31.69 -10.63 18.26
C GLY A 608 32.45 -11.75 18.97
N GLN A 609 32.80 -11.58 20.25
CA GLN A 609 33.45 -12.62 21.06
C GLN A 609 32.65 -13.93 21.14
N LYS A 610 31.31 -13.85 21.10
CA LYS A 610 30.41 -15.01 21.15
C LYS A 610 30.05 -15.58 19.78
N SER A 611 30.52 -14.96 18.69
CA SER A 611 30.06 -15.28 17.33
C SER A 611 30.82 -16.42 16.65
N ASN A 612 31.97 -16.86 17.20
CA ASN A 612 32.93 -17.77 16.56
C ASN A 612 33.46 -17.28 15.19
N LEU A 613 33.31 -15.99 14.86
CA LEU A 613 33.87 -15.39 13.65
C LEU A 613 35.33 -14.99 13.89
N THR A 614 36.17 -15.12 12.86
CA THR A 614 37.57 -14.67 12.88
C THR A 614 37.75 -13.42 12.04
N ARG A 615 38.80 -12.64 12.31
CA ARG A 615 39.12 -11.42 11.58
C ARG A 615 39.33 -11.72 10.09
N GLU A 616 40.09 -12.76 9.79
CA GLU A 616 40.47 -13.17 8.43
C GLU A 616 39.23 -13.54 7.62
N ARG A 617 38.33 -14.34 8.20
CA ARG A 617 37.08 -14.75 7.55
C ARG A 617 36.17 -13.55 7.23
N ILE A 618 36.11 -12.57 8.14
CA ILE A 618 35.30 -11.37 7.91
C ILE A 618 35.91 -10.50 6.82
N LEU A 619 37.22 -10.23 6.87
CA LEU A 619 37.92 -9.37 5.90
C LEU A 619 37.83 -9.93 4.47
N ASP A 620 38.01 -11.24 4.31
CA ASP A 620 37.81 -11.95 3.05
C ASP A 620 36.37 -11.77 2.54
N ALA A 621 35.38 -12.02 3.40
CA ALA A 621 33.96 -11.90 3.05
C ALA A 621 33.51 -10.47 2.68
N ILE A 622 34.20 -9.43 3.18
CA ILE A 622 33.92 -8.03 2.82
C ILE A 622 34.85 -7.47 1.74
N LYS A 623 35.70 -8.32 1.15
CA LYS A 623 36.65 -8.01 0.06
C LYS A 623 37.61 -6.87 0.42
N ILE A 624 38.32 -7.00 1.53
CA ILE A 624 39.43 -6.11 1.90
C ILE A 624 40.71 -6.92 1.85
N GLU A 625 41.61 -6.58 0.93
CA GLU A 625 42.91 -7.23 0.77
C GLU A 625 43.94 -6.65 1.75
N ASP A 626 44.95 -7.43 2.16
CA ASP A 626 45.99 -6.95 3.08
C ASP A 626 46.80 -5.77 2.51
N ASP A 627 46.92 -5.67 1.18
CA ASP A 627 47.58 -4.55 0.48
C ASP A 627 46.83 -3.22 0.65
N ASP A 628 45.50 -3.26 0.85
CA ASP A 628 44.68 -2.06 1.14
C ASP A 628 44.92 -1.53 2.56
N LEU A 629 45.50 -2.33 3.46
CA LEU A 629 45.77 -1.97 4.85
C LEU A 629 47.21 -1.47 5.08
N GLN A 630 48.10 -1.66 4.10
CA GLN A 630 49.50 -1.22 4.16
C GLN A 630 49.74 0.16 3.52
N ARG A 631 48.77 0.70 2.78
CA ARG A 631 48.76 2.08 2.27
C ARG A 631 48.05 3.01 3.24
#